data_AF-A0A2K2CJ06-F1
#
_entry.id   AF-A0A2K2CJ06-F1
#
_cell.length_a   1.000
_cell.length_b   1.000
_cell.length_c   1.000
_cell.angle_alpha   90.00
_cell.angle_beta   90.00
_cell.angle_gamma   90.00
#
_symmetry.space_group_name_H-M   'P 1'
#
loop_
_entity.id
_entity.type
_entity.pdbx_description
1 polymer ?
#
loop_
_entity_poly.entity_id
_entity_poly.type
_entity_poly.pdbx_seq_one_letter_code
_entity_poly.pdbx_strand_id
1 'polypeptide(L)'
;MFVFGVSFENNGNTPRKTMAANMIGVHEAAHPHNRGFFHMARYGMSFATGVFQVPQKVDTLHQQIEPFVEEVTEEIVKNVKRMKKLGEEDPRQQHAPAGCVPLRTRMNNHTSCDERGNSIASIHNKRLEEKLSHLGKSVLILDLNSAFNAVIADTTDSPVAEPFTSKLTPCCEPSDPNGLCGDRDDDEDGMFAYTLDTDNVQSYFYWDEMNPTHAGWEAVMSQLEYSIKDFLGIRVG
;
A
#
# COMPACT_ATOMS: atom_id res chain seq x y z
N MET A 1 14.06 1.90 6.68
CA MET A 1 13.27 3.08 6.28
C MET A 1 12.05 2.53 5.57
N PHE A 2 10.97 2.32 6.31
CA PHE A 2 9.68 1.87 5.79
C PHE A 2 8.66 2.92 6.18
N VAL A 3 7.93 3.42 5.19
CA VAL A 3 6.98 4.52 5.34
C VAL A 3 5.59 3.90 5.19
N PHE A 4 4.95 3.64 6.32
CA PHE A 4 3.50 3.85 6.39
C PHE A 4 3.28 5.36 6.49
N GLY A 5 2.11 5.84 6.10
CA GLY A 5 1.71 7.26 6.14
C GLY A 5 1.71 7.93 7.52
N VAL A 6 2.38 7.38 8.53
CA VAL A 6 2.76 8.04 9.78
C VAL A 6 4.18 7.61 10.15
N SER A 7 5.05 8.58 10.46
CA SER A 7 6.42 8.36 10.89
C SER A 7 6.48 7.45 12.12
N PHE A 8 7.13 6.29 12.02
CA PHE A 8 7.43 5.45 13.19
C PHE A 8 8.80 5.82 13.76
N GLU A 9 8.81 6.62 14.84
CA GLU A 9 10.02 6.77 15.66
C GLU A 9 10.16 5.55 16.58
N ASN A 10 11.28 4.83 16.44
CA ASN A 10 11.59 3.64 17.22
C ASN A 10 12.29 4.05 18.53
N ASN A 11 11.56 4.03 19.66
CA ASN A 11 12.15 4.13 21.00
C ASN A 11 12.45 2.73 21.56
N GLY A 12 13.36 1.98 20.93
CA GLY A 12 14.20 0.87 21.43
C GLY A 12 13.69 -0.19 22.43
N ASN A 13 12.43 -0.16 22.87
CA ASN A 13 11.90 -0.98 23.96
C ASN A 13 10.36 -1.09 23.90
N THR A 14 9.80 -0.99 22.69
CA THR A 14 8.35 -0.98 22.49
C THR A 14 7.74 -2.36 22.77
N PRO A 15 6.79 -2.50 23.72
CA PRO A 15 6.18 -3.79 24.04
C PRO A 15 5.52 -4.47 22.83
N ARG A 16 5.53 -5.81 22.76
CA ARG A 16 4.94 -6.57 21.62
C ARG A 16 3.49 -6.19 21.29
N LYS A 17 2.66 -5.91 22.30
CA LYS A 17 1.28 -5.44 22.09
C LYS A 17 1.22 -4.07 21.40
N THR A 18 2.17 -3.20 21.71
CA THR A 18 2.32 -1.89 21.09
C THR A 18 2.86 -2.01 19.65
N MET A 19 3.76 -2.97 19.39
CA MET A 19 4.16 -3.31 18.02
C MET A 19 2.98 -3.79 17.17
N ALA A 20 2.12 -4.67 17.72
CA ALA A 20 0.92 -5.13 17.03
C ALA A 20 -0.07 -3.99 16.76
N ALA A 21 -0.37 -3.15 17.77
CA ALA A 21 -1.25 -1.99 17.59
C ALA A 21 -0.71 -1.01 16.53
N ASN A 22 0.61 -0.78 16.52
CA ASN A 22 1.28 0.05 15.52
C ASN A 22 1.23 -0.57 14.11
N MET A 23 1.37 -1.90 14.00
CA MET A 23 1.29 -2.61 12.73
C MET A 23 -0.13 -2.67 12.18
N ILE A 24 -1.14 -2.79 13.04
CA ILE A 24 -2.57 -2.90 12.67
C ILE A 24 -3.20 -1.50 12.45
N GLY A 25 -2.50 -0.42 12.82
CA GLY A 25 -3.00 0.95 12.63
C GLY A 25 -3.99 1.41 13.71
N VAL A 26 -4.00 0.75 14.88
CA VAL A 26 -4.92 1.05 15.98
C VAL A 26 -4.39 2.22 16.81
N HIS A 27 -4.56 3.45 16.31
CA HIS A 27 -4.45 4.67 17.14
C HIS A 27 -5.70 5.53 16.96
N GLU A 28 -6.27 5.97 18.08
CA GLU A 28 -7.24 7.07 18.10
C GLU A 28 -6.56 8.35 17.60
N ALA A 29 -7.18 9.03 16.64
CA ALA A 29 -6.70 10.33 16.16
C ALA A 29 -6.61 11.32 17.33
N ALA A 30 -5.41 11.81 17.63
CA ALA A 30 -5.23 12.89 18.58
C ALA A 30 -6.05 14.11 18.13
N HIS A 31 -6.86 14.66 19.05
CA HIS A 31 -7.78 15.77 18.79
C HIS A 31 -7.13 16.97 18.07
N PRO A 32 -7.85 17.64 17.16
CA PRO A 32 -7.32 18.65 16.23
C PRO A 32 -7.20 20.06 16.85
N HIS A 33 -6.67 20.17 18.07
CA HIS A 33 -6.42 21.46 18.71
C HIS A 33 -4.94 21.72 18.91
N ASN A 34 -4.18 21.81 17.81
CA ASN A 34 -3.05 22.72 17.78
C ASN A 34 -2.71 23.12 16.34
N ARG A 35 -2.88 24.41 16.04
CA ARG A 35 -2.45 25.03 14.78
C ARG A 35 -0.94 24.95 14.71
N GLY A 36 -0.40 24.14 13.80
CA GLY A 36 1.02 24.20 13.46
C GLY A 36 1.71 22.87 13.17
N PHE A 37 1.10 21.91 12.48
CA PHE A 37 1.83 20.76 11.93
C PHE A 37 1.21 20.32 10.59
N PHE A 38 1.52 21.06 9.53
CA PHE A 38 1.44 20.55 8.17
C PHE A 38 2.85 20.17 7.73
N HIS A 39 3.20 18.89 7.91
CA HIS A 39 4.31 18.27 7.19
C HIS A 39 3.69 17.17 6.33
N MET A 40 3.49 17.48 5.04
CA MET A 40 3.14 16.49 4.04
C MET A 40 4.23 15.43 4.00
N ALA A 41 3.84 14.17 4.22
CA ALA A 41 4.73 13.02 4.16
C ALA A 41 5.32 12.87 2.74
N ARG A 42 6.59 13.25 2.58
CA ARG A 42 7.30 13.29 1.30
C ARG A 42 7.87 11.95 0.82
N TYR A 43 7.43 10.83 1.38
CA TYR A 43 7.96 9.49 1.06
C TYR A 43 6.88 8.40 1.01
N GLY A 44 5.65 8.76 0.64
CA GLY A 44 4.69 7.79 0.09
C GLY A 44 5.28 7.16 -1.17
N MET A 45 4.96 5.88 -1.41
CA MET A 45 5.55 5.02 -2.43
C MET A 45 5.88 5.76 -3.73
N SER A 46 7.16 6.03 -3.94
CA SER A 46 7.65 6.48 -5.23
C SER A 46 7.70 5.26 -6.16
N PHE A 47 6.54 4.85 -6.69
CA PHE A 47 6.51 4.38 -8.07
C PHE A 47 6.53 5.62 -8.98
N ALA A 48 7.56 6.47 -8.81
CA ALA A 48 7.85 7.51 -9.78
C ALA A 48 8.13 6.80 -11.10
N THR A 49 7.14 6.80 -11.99
CA THR A 49 7.24 7.23 -13.39
C THR A 49 8.60 7.04 -14.06
N GLY A 50 9.20 5.87 -13.87
CA GLY A 50 10.18 5.36 -14.79
C GLY A 50 9.40 5.07 -16.06
N VAL A 51 9.33 6.05 -16.97
CA VAL A 51 9.23 5.73 -18.38
C VAL A 51 10.49 4.94 -18.69
N PHE A 52 10.46 3.64 -18.39
CA PHE A 52 11.45 2.71 -18.90
C PHE A 52 11.26 2.77 -20.39
N GLN A 53 12.21 3.41 -21.07
CA GLN A 53 12.30 3.35 -22.51
C GLN A 53 12.79 1.94 -22.83
N VAL A 54 11.84 1.01 -22.84
CA VAL A 54 12.08 -0.41 -23.09
C VAL A 54 12.68 -0.51 -24.50
N PRO A 55 13.88 -1.11 -24.66
CA PRO A 55 14.38 -1.44 -25.98
C PRO A 55 13.32 -2.26 -26.70
N GLN A 56 12.94 -1.84 -27.90
CA GLN A 56 11.79 -2.31 -28.68
C GLN A 56 11.86 -3.79 -29.15
N LYS A 57 12.65 -4.63 -28.47
CA LYS A 57 13.13 -5.94 -28.93
C LYS A 57 13.13 -7.03 -27.84
N VAL A 58 12.10 -7.04 -26.99
CA VAL A 58 11.92 -8.09 -25.97
C VAL A 58 10.48 -8.61 -26.06
N ASP A 59 10.32 -9.90 -26.42
CA ASP A 59 9.07 -10.46 -26.96
C ASP A 59 7.96 -10.73 -25.92
N THR A 60 8.26 -10.68 -24.60
CA THR A 60 7.24 -10.88 -23.54
C THR A 60 7.40 -9.92 -22.35
N LEU A 61 6.29 -9.58 -21.69
CA LEU A 61 6.28 -8.77 -20.46
C LEU A 61 7.20 -9.35 -19.38
N HIS A 62 7.20 -10.68 -19.23
CA HIS A 62 8.09 -11.39 -18.31
C HIS A 62 9.56 -11.05 -18.55
N GLN A 63 10.04 -11.21 -19.78
CA GLN A 63 11.44 -10.96 -20.12
C GLN A 63 11.85 -9.48 -19.94
N GLN A 64 10.90 -8.55 -20.04
CA GLN A 64 11.16 -7.12 -19.82
C GLN A 64 11.29 -6.77 -18.33
N ILE A 65 10.43 -7.35 -17.48
CA ILE A 65 10.32 -6.93 -16.08
C ILE A 65 11.16 -7.80 -15.13
N GLU A 66 11.47 -9.04 -15.49
CA GLU A 66 12.20 -9.98 -14.65
C GLU A 66 13.58 -9.46 -14.18
N PRO A 67 14.43 -8.85 -15.03
CA PRO A 67 15.71 -8.31 -14.56
C PRO A 67 15.55 -7.25 -13.47
N PHE A 68 14.55 -6.38 -13.61
CA PHE A 68 14.25 -5.34 -12.63
C PHE A 68 13.67 -5.94 -11.34
N VAL A 69 12.73 -6.89 -11.46
CA VAL A 69 12.20 -7.62 -10.29
C VAL A 69 13.31 -8.36 -9.56
N GLU A 70 14.26 -8.95 -10.27
CA GLU A 70 15.40 -9.63 -9.68
C GLU A 70 16.24 -8.66 -8.84
N GLU A 71 16.62 -7.51 -9.41
CA GLU A 71 17.40 -6.48 -8.71
C GLU A 71 16.68 -5.97 -7.45
N VAL A 72 15.40 -5.60 -7.58
CA VAL A 72 14.61 -5.08 -6.46
C VAL A 72 14.47 -6.12 -5.35
N THR A 73 14.12 -7.36 -5.69
CA THR A 73 13.92 -8.42 -4.70
C THR A 73 15.24 -8.85 -4.05
N GLU A 74 16.37 -8.78 -4.75
CA GLU A 74 17.69 -8.99 -4.16
C GLU A 74 18.06 -7.92 -3.12
N GLU A 75 17.84 -6.65 -3.44
CA GLU A 75 18.09 -5.56 -2.49
C GLU A 75 17.17 -5.67 -1.26
N ILE A 76 15.90 -6.04 -1.45
CA ILE A 76 15.01 -6.35 -0.33
C ILE A 76 15.63 -7.43 0.53
N VAL A 77 16.02 -8.58 -0.05
CA VAL A 77 16.64 -9.73 0.66
C VAL A 77 17.90 -9.33 1.44
N LYS A 78 18.76 -8.48 0.87
CA LYS A 78 19.96 -7.96 1.54
C LYS A 78 19.58 -7.14 2.77
N ASN A 79 18.58 -6.26 2.65
CA ASN A 79 18.09 -5.43 3.75
C ASN A 79 17.49 -6.27 4.89
N VAL A 80 16.76 -7.35 4.58
CA VAL A 80 16.26 -8.33 5.59
C VAL A 80 17.39 -8.90 6.41
N LYS A 81 18.41 -9.40 5.72
CA LYS A 81 19.54 -10.07 6.36
C LYS A 81 20.30 -9.08 7.24
N ARG A 82 20.35 -7.80 6.83
CA ARG A 82 20.91 -6.72 7.64
C ARG A 82 20.07 -6.45 8.89
N MET A 83 18.76 -6.26 8.78
CA MET A 83 17.87 -6.02 9.94
C MET A 83 17.88 -7.18 10.93
N LYS A 84 17.85 -8.43 10.43
CA LYS A 84 17.97 -9.62 11.27
C LYS A 84 19.29 -9.67 12.06
N LYS A 85 20.41 -9.24 11.46
CA LYS A 85 21.70 -9.14 12.18
C LYS A 85 21.70 -8.08 13.28
N LEU A 86 20.81 -7.09 13.20
CA LEU A 86 20.64 -6.04 14.21
C LEU A 86 19.68 -6.44 15.33
N GLY A 87 19.09 -7.64 15.28
CA GLY A 87 18.16 -8.14 16.31
C GLY A 87 16.72 -7.65 16.15
N GLU A 88 16.36 -7.11 14.98
CA GLU A 88 15.00 -6.64 14.69
C GLU A 88 14.14 -7.78 14.11
N GLU A 89 12.95 -7.99 14.69
CA GLU A 89 11.87 -8.77 14.09
C GLU A 89 11.13 -7.85 13.10
N ASP A 90 11.28 -8.11 11.79
CA ASP A 90 10.81 -7.22 10.72
C ASP A 90 9.72 -7.91 9.88
N PRO A 91 8.46 -7.44 9.93
CA PRO A 91 7.43 -7.86 9.00
C PRO A 91 7.63 -7.17 7.66
N ARG A 92 7.75 -7.93 6.57
CA ARG A 92 7.81 -7.37 5.22
C ARG A 92 6.57 -7.63 4.41
N GLN A 93 6.21 -6.64 3.63
CA GLN A 93 4.99 -6.61 2.85
C GLN A 93 5.26 -7.06 1.41
N GLN A 94 4.40 -7.94 0.90
CA GLN A 94 4.21 -8.13 -0.54
C GLN A 94 3.63 -6.85 -1.15
N HIS A 95 3.77 -6.66 -2.45
CA HIS A 95 3.16 -5.54 -3.14
C HIS A 95 1.65 -5.74 -3.25
N ALA A 96 0.88 -4.70 -2.92
CA ALA A 96 -0.54 -4.58 -3.24
C ALA A 96 -0.78 -4.74 -4.76
N PRO A 97 -2.00 -5.09 -5.21
CA PRO A 97 -2.32 -5.25 -6.63
C PRO A 97 -2.16 -3.91 -7.37
N ALA A 98 -1.03 -3.76 -8.06
CA ALA A 98 -0.66 -2.50 -8.73
C ALA A 98 -1.60 -2.11 -9.88
N GLY A 99 -2.42 -3.03 -10.38
CA GLY A 99 -3.45 -2.78 -11.39
C GLY A 99 -4.77 -2.22 -10.82
N CYS A 100 -4.99 -2.33 -9.51
CA CYS A 100 -6.23 -1.93 -8.86
C CYS A 100 -6.19 -0.51 -8.26
N VAL A 101 -5.05 0.17 -8.28
CA VAL A 101 -4.96 1.57 -7.84
C VAL A 101 -5.68 2.49 -8.81
N PRO A 102 -6.33 3.59 -8.35
CA PRO A 102 -7.10 4.44 -9.25
C PRO A 102 -6.31 5.08 -10.39
N LEU A 103 -4.99 5.29 -10.23
CA LEU A 103 -4.10 5.72 -11.33
C LEU A 103 -4.17 4.78 -12.55
N ARG A 104 -4.42 3.48 -12.30
CA ARG A 104 -4.57 2.47 -13.36
C ARG A 104 -6.01 2.32 -13.79
N THR A 105 -6.94 2.21 -12.85
CA THR A 105 -8.35 1.95 -13.16
C THR A 105 -9.03 3.16 -13.82
N ARG A 106 -8.50 4.39 -13.67
CA ARG A 106 -9.01 5.54 -14.42
C ARG A 106 -8.99 5.35 -15.94
N MET A 107 -8.07 4.52 -16.46
CA MET A 107 -8.00 4.19 -17.90
C MET A 107 -9.25 3.45 -18.41
N ASN A 108 -10.05 2.86 -17.51
CA ASN A 108 -11.31 2.20 -17.82
C ASN A 108 -12.49 2.74 -17.00
N ASN A 109 -12.42 4.02 -16.59
CA ASN A 109 -13.43 4.68 -15.76
C ASN A 109 -13.70 3.93 -14.43
N HIS A 110 -12.65 3.40 -13.81
CA HIS A 110 -12.71 2.74 -12.51
C HIS A 110 -13.56 1.46 -12.47
N THR A 111 -13.78 0.82 -13.63
CA THR A 111 -14.67 -0.36 -13.74
C THR A 111 -13.97 -1.67 -13.43
N SER A 112 -12.66 -1.77 -13.63
CA SER A 112 -11.90 -2.99 -13.34
C SER A 112 -10.42 -2.72 -13.10
N CYS A 113 -9.73 -3.68 -12.48
CA CYS A 113 -8.28 -3.62 -12.33
C CYS A 113 -7.56 -3.86 -13.68
N ASP A 114 -6.41 -3.22 -13.86
CA ASP A 114 -5.50 -3.48 -14.98
C ASP A 114 -4.73 -4.81 -14.78
N GLU A 115 -5.03 -5.81 -15.59
CA GLU A 115 -4.44 -7.15 -15.50
C GLU A 115 -2.91 -7.13 -15.68
N ARG A 116 -2.41 -6.22 -16.52
CA ARG A 116 -0.96 -6.08 -16.77
C ARG A 116 -0.24 -5.59 -15.51
N GLY A 117 -0.75 -4.56 -14.85
CA GLY A 117 -0.23 -4.07 -13.58
C GLY A 117 -0.28 -5.13 -12.48
N ASN A 118 -1.37 -5.89 -12.38
CA ASN A 118 -1.48 -7.00 -11.43
C ASN A 118 -0.48 -8.13 -11.72
N SER A 119 -0.22 -8.43 -12.99
CA SER A 119 0.78 -9.43 -13.38
C SER A 119 2.18 -9.03 -12.93
N ILE A 120 2.56 -7.75 -13.04
CA ILE A 120 3.86 -7.25 -12.56
C ILE A 120 3.98 -7.42 -11.04
N ALA A 121 2.94 -7.05 -10.28
CA ALA A 121 2.92 -7.24 -8.83
C ALA A 121 3.04 -8.72 -8.44
N SER A 122 2.35 -9.61 -9.17
CA SER A 122 2.40 -11.05 -8.95
C SER A 122 3.80 -11.64 -9.20
N ILE A 123 4.46 -11.25 -10.30
CA ILE A 123 5.83 -11.66 -10.60
C ILE A 123 6.79 -11.22 -9.47
N HIS A 124 6.68 -9.97 -9.04
CA HIS A 124 7.48 -9.45 -7.93
C HIS A 124 7.25 -10.24 -6.63
N ASN A 125 5.99 -10.45 -6.25
CA ASN A 125 5.62 -11.10 -5.00
C ASN A 125 6.06 -12.57 -4.96
N LYS A 126 5.82 -13.31 -6.04
CA LYS A 126 6.30 -14.69 -6.18
C LYS A 126 7.81 -14.76 -6.03
N ARG A 127 8.55 -13.85 -6.69
CA ARG A 127 10.01 -13.85 -6.63
C ARG A 127 10.54 -13.51 -5.23
N LEU A 128 9.89 -12.56 -4.56
CA LEU A 128 10.23 -12.20 -3.19
C LEU A 128 9.96 -13.36 -2.23
N GLU A 129 8.82 -14.04 -2.36
CA GLU A 129 8.48 -15.22 -1.57
C GLU A 129 9.51 -16.34 -1.75
N GLU A 130 9.87 -16.67 -3.00
CA GLU A 130 10.91 -17.66 -3.33
C GLU A 130 12.22 -17.35 -2.59
N LYS A 131 12.72 -16.12 -2.70
CA LYS A 131 14.01 -15.72 -2.09
C LYS A 131 13.97 -15.69 -0.56
N LEU A 132 12.81 -15.42 0.04
CA LEU A 132 12.65 -15.31 1.49
C LEU A 132 12.21 -16.61 2.17
N SER A 133 11.66 -17.57 1.43
CA SER A 133 11.16 -18.85 1.95
C SER A 133 12.19 -19.59 2.81
N HIS A 134 13.48 -19.47 2.48
CA HIS A 134 14.58 -20.11 3.18
C HIS A 134 14.99 -19.43 4.50
N LEU A 135 14.48 -18.23 4.80
CA LEU A 135 14.84 -17.48 6.02
C LEU A 135 14.06 -17.95 7.27
N GLY A 136 13.11 -18.87 7.10
CA GLY A 136 12.35 -19.51 8.18
C GLY A 136 11.40 -18.58 8.93
N LYS A 137 10.84 -19.05 10.05
CA LYS A 137 9.81 -18.36 10.86
C LYS A 137 10.22 -17.03 11.50
N SER A 138 11.46 -16.57 11.30
CA SER A 138 11.94 -15.27 11.82
C SER A 138 11.53 -14.06 10.97
N VAL A 139 10.85 -14.31 9.85
CA VAL A 139 10.41 -13.27 8.91
C VAL A 139 8.94 -13.52 8.61
N LEU A 140 8.10 -12.52 8.87
CA LEU A 140 6.72 -12.52 8.40
C LEU A 140 6.66 -11.86 7.02
N ILE A 141 6.05 -12.55 6.06
CA ILE A 141 5.67 -11.97 4.78
C ILE A 141 4.18 -11.65 4.85
N LEU A 142 3.84 -10.36 4.88
CA LEU A 142 2.47 -9.86 4.84
C LEU A 142 1.98 -9.86 3.40
N ASP A 143 1.00 -10.70 3.11
CA ASP A 143 0.39 -10.79 1.78
C ASP A 143 -0.63 -9.66 1.57
N LEU A 144 -0.11 -8.45 1.30
CA LEU A 144 -0.96 -7.32 0.93
C LEU A 144 -1.70 -7.57 -0.38
N ASN A 145 -1.18 -8.43 -1.28
CA ASN A 145 -1.83 -8.67 -2.55
C ASN A 145 -3.20 -9.35 -2.34
N SER A 146 -3.20 -10.44 -1.59
CA SER A 146 -4.41 -11.17 -1.23
C SER A 146 -5.32 -10.32 -0.33
N ALA A 147 -4.76 -9.59 0.65
CA ALA A 147 -5.56 -8.76 1.55
C ALA A 147 -6.34 -7.66 0.81
N PHE A 148 -5.69 -6.94 -0.12
CA PHE A 148 -6.36 -5.94 -0.95
C PHE A 148 -7.40 -6.58 -1.88
N ASN A 149 -7.03 -7.67 -2.57
CA ASN A 149 -7.96 -8.35 -3.48
C ASN A 149 -9.20 -8.86 -2.75
N ALA A 150 -9.08 -9.31 -1.50
CA ALA A 150 -10.22 -9.77 -0.71
C ALA A 150 -11.22 -8.65 -0.41
N VAL A 151 -10.73 -7.45 -0.06
CA VAL A 151 -11.58 -6.27 0.16
C VAL A 151 -12.21 -5.81 -1.16
N ILE A 152 -11.42 -5.75 -2.24
CA ILE A 152 -11.89 -5.32 -3.56
C ILE A 152 -12.98 -6.25 -4.12
N ALA A 153 -12.80 -7.57 -3.95
CA ALA A 153 -13.67 -8.59 -4.51
C ALA A 153 -14.86 -9.00 -3.62
N ASP A 154 -15.04 -8.36 -2.45
CA ASP A 154 -16.06 -8.76 -1.46
C ASP A 154 -15.94 -10.22 -1.00
N THR A 155 -14.72 -10.73 -0.92
CA THR A 155 -14.47 -12.12 -0.48
C THR A 155 -13.95 -12.19 0.96
N THR A 156 -14.01 -11.09 1.68
CA THR A 156 -13.66 -11.01 3.09
C THR A 156 -14.90 -11.11 3.98
N ASP A 157 -14.77 -11.81 5.11
CA ASP A 157 -15.78 -11.83 6.17
C ASP A 157 -15.65 -10.63 7.13
N SER A 158 -14.78 -9.65 6.82
CA SER A 158 -14.55 -8.49 7.69
C SER A 158 -15.68 -7.48 7.56
N PRO A 159 -16.40 -7.17 8.67
CA PRO A 159 -17.48 -6.18 8.66
C PRO A 159 -16.97 -4.75 8.36
N VAL A 160 -15.66 -4.52 8.46
CA VAL A 160 -15.01 -3.24 8.12
C VAL A 160 -14.95 -3.03 6.59
N ALA A 161 -15.07 -4.10 5.79
CA ALA A 161 -15.01 -4.01 4.33
C ALA A 161 -16.39 -3.81 3.67
N GLU A 162 -17.48 -4.11 4.37
CA GLU A 162 -18.86 -3.97 3.87
C GLU A 162 -19.32 -2.54 3.50
N PRO A 163 -18.83 -1.44 4.11
CA PRO A 163 -19.37 -0.12 3.82
C PRO A 163 -18.83 0.53 2.53
N PHE A 164 -17.89 -0.09 1.82
CA PHE A 164 -17.32 0.51 0.60
C PHE A 164 -18.26 0.39 -0.60
N THR A 165 -18.85 1.51 -1.00
CA THR A 165 -19.57 1.63 -2.27
C THR A 165 -18.62 1.88 -3.45
N SER A 166 -17.44 2.45 -3.18
CA SER A 166 -16.47 2.88 -4.18
C SER A 166 -15.09 2.26 -3.90
N LYS A 167 -14.76 1.17 -4.60
CA LYS A 167 -13.54 0.39 -4.33
C LYS A 167 -12.37 0.65 -5.27
N LEU A 168 -12.64 1.16 -6.46
CA LEU A 168 -11.63 1.44 -7.49
C LEU A 168 -11.60 2.92 -7.91
N THR A 169 -12.58 3.70 -7.45
CA THR A 169 -12.69 5.15 -7.64
C THR A 169 -12.11 5.85 -6.40
N PRO A 170 -11.30 6.91 -6.55
CA PRO A 170 -10.77 7.64 -5.41
C PRO A 170 -11.81 8.63 -4.85
N CYS A 171 -11.69 8.97 -3.56
CA CYS A 171 -12.46 10.03 -2.93
C CYS A 171 -12.06 11.42 -3.44
N CYS A 172 -10.77 11.60 -3.74
CA CYS A 172 -10.20 12.78 -4.35
C CYS A 172 -9.98 12.54 -5.84
N GLU A 173 -10.76 13.21 -6.68
CA GLU A 173 -10.72 13.00 -8.12
C GLU A 173 -10.23 14.27 -8.84
N PRO A 174 -9.11 14.20 -9.59
CA PRO A 174 -8.60 15.35 -10.32
C PRO A 174 -9.55 15.74 -11.45
N SER A 175 -9.68 17.03 -11.70
CA SER A 175 -10.52 17.56 -12.78
C SER A 175 -9.93 17.32 -14.17
N ASP A 176 -8.60 17.28 -14.27
CA ASP A 176 -7.88 16.81 -15.47
C ASP A 176 -7.67 15.28 -15.38
N PRO A 177 -8.05 14.50 -16.40
CA PRO A 177 -7.75 13.06 -16.49
C PRO A 177 -6.26 12.69 -16.35
N ASN A 178 -5.34 13.63 -16.60
CA ASN A 178 -3.90 13.47 -16.42
C ASN A 178 -3.37 14.07 -15.11
N GLY A 179 -4.20 14.84 -14.40
CA GLY A 179 -3.85 15.44 -13.12
C GLY A 179 -3.77 14.42 -11.98
N LEU A 180 -3.43 14.95 -10.81
CA LEU A 180 -3.33 14.25 -9.54
C LEU A 180 -4.11 15.01 -8.46
N CYS A 181 -4.59 14.27 -7.47
CA CYS A 181 -5.15 14.84 -6.25
C CYS A 181 -4.14 15.78 -5.59
N GLY A 182 -4.57 17.02 -5.32
CA GLY A 182 -3.71 18.06 -4.76
C GLY A 182 -3.15 19.05 -5.78
N ASP A 183 -3.34 18.79 -7.08
CA ASP A 183 -2.99 19.74 -8.13
C ASP A 183 -3.81 21.04 -8.01
N ARG A 184 -3.26 22.11 -8.57
CA ARG A 184 -3.89 23.42 -8.65
C ARG A 184 -4.14 23.78 -10.10
N ASP A 185 -5.17 24.56 -10.32
CA ASP A 185 -5.45 25.17 -11.60
C ASP A 185 -4.49 26.35 -11.82
N ASP A 186 -3.68 26.25 -12.87
CA ASP A 186 -2.70 27.27 -13.26
C ASP A 186 -3.36 28.48 -13.95
N ASP A 187 -4.60 28.34 -14.43
CA ASP A 187 -5.35 29.36 -15.18
C ASP A 187 -6.42 30.07 -14.34
N GLU A 188 -6.95 29.44 -13.28
CA GLU A 188 -7.97 29.99 -12.37
C GLU A 188 -7.43 30.29 -10.96
N ASP A 189 -6.63 31.35 -10.81
CA ASP A 189 -6.19 31.94 -9.52
C ASP A 189 -5.60 30.94 -8.50
N GLY A 190 -5.07 29.79 -8.95
CA GLY A 190 -4.50 28.77 -8.06
C GLY A 190 -5.54 27.99 -7.25
N MET A 191 -6.78 27.91 -7.75
CA MET A 191 -7.84 27.05 -7.19
C MET A 191 -7.45 25.57 -7.25
N PHE A 192 -8.12 24.73 -6.46
CA PHE A 192 -7.85 23.29 -6.47
C PHE A 192 -8.41 22.63 -7.74
N ALA A 193 -7.59 21.86 -8.44
CA ALA A 193 -7.97 21.17 -9.68
C ALA A 193 -8.46 19.74 -9.39
N TYR A 194 -9.24 19.56 -8.32
CA TYR A 194 -9.79 18.27 -7.92
C TYR A 194 -11.11 18.44 -7.15
N THR A 195 -11.86 17.36 -7.08
CA THR A 195 -13.10 17.25 -6.28
C THR A 195 -12.89 16.30 -5.11
N LEU A 196 -13.64 16.51 -4.04
CA LEU A 196 -13.65 15.67 -2.84
C LEU A 196 -15.10 15.39 -2.43
N ASP A 197 -15.45 14.12 -2.25
CA ASP A 197 -16.67 13.76 -1.51
C ASP A 197 -16.40 13.81 -0.01
N THR A 198 -16.59 14.99 0.58
CA THR A 198 -16.33 15.22 2.01
C THR A 198 -17.34 14.54 2.94
N ASP A 199 -18.51 14.18 2.43
CA ASP A 199 -19.60 13.64 3.24
C ASP A 199 -19.51 12.11 3.34
N ASN A 200 -18.92 11.45 2.35
CA ASN A 200 -18.86 9.98 2.28
C ASN A 200 -17.45 9.39 2.21
N VAL A 201 -16.41 10.08 2.68
CA VAL A 201 -15.01 9.58 2.63
C VAL A 201 -14.86 8.11 3.09
N GLN A 202 -15.66 7.67 4.07
CA GLN A 202 -15.62 6.30 4.61
C GLN A 202 -16.19 5.23 3.66
N SER A 203 -16.98 5.59 2.65
CA SER A 203 -17.49 4.66 1.63
C SER A 203 -16.51 4.45 0.46
N TYR A 204 -15.39 5.17 0.47
CA TYR A 204 -14.32 5.03 -0.50
C TYR A 204 -13.18 4.18 0.07
N PHE A 205 -12.74 3.20 -0.71
CA PHE A 205 -11.56 2.42 -0.38
C PHE A 205 -10.26 3.21 -0.64
N TYR A 206 -10.23 4.02 -1.70
CA TYR A 206 -9.08 4.86 -2.07
C TYR A 206 -9.31 6.34 -1.76
N TRP A 207 -8.30 7.00 -1.20
CA TRP A 207 -8.27 8.44 -0.98
C TRP A 207 -7.90 9.18 -2.27
N ASP A 208 -6.79 8.79 -2.90
CA ASP A 208 -6.24 9.39 -4.11
C ASP A 208 -5.89 8.30 -5.15
N GLU A 209 -5.09 8.64 -6.16
CA GLU A 209 -4.75 7.73 -7.27
C GLU A 209 -3.98 6.47 -6.85
N MET A 210 -3.43 6.42 -5.63
CA MET A 210 -2.56 5.31 -5.19
C MET A 210 -2.82 4.86 -3.75
N ASN A 211 -3.37 5.71 -2.90
CA ASN A 211 -3.40 5.49 -1.46
C ASN A 211 -4.80 5.14 -0.97
N PRO A 212 -4.96 4.06 -0.19
CA PRO A 212 -6.21 3.78 0.50
C PRO A 212 -6.62 4.89 1.48
N THR A 213 -7.93 5.01 1.74
CA THR A 213 -8.43 5.78 2.88
C THR A 213 -8.03 5.13 4.21
N HIS A 214 -8.28 5.81 5.33
CA HIS A 214 -8.08 5.20 6.65
C HIS A 214 -8.90 3.91 6.82
N ALA A 215 -10.19 3.95 6.46
CA ALA A 215 -11.04 2.76 6.44
C ALA A 215 -10.51 1.69 5.48
N GLY A 216 -10.01 2.08 4.30
CA GLY A 216 -9.40 1.14 3.35
C GLY A 216 -8.21 0.40 3.97
N TRP A 217 -7.32 1.11 4.66
CA TRP A 217 -6.23 0.48 5.41
C TRP A 217 -6.73 -0.38 6.56
N GLU A 218 -7.75 0.05 7.32
CA GLU A 218 -8.34 -0.74 8.39
C GLU A 218 -8.88 -2.08 7.87
N ALA A 219 -9.61 -2.05 6.75
CA ALA A 219 -10.12 -3.24 6.10
C ALA A 219 -8.99 -4.19 5.65
N VAL A 220 -7.93 -3.67 5.02
CA VAL A 220 -6.76 -4.47 4.63
C VAL A 220 -6.05 -5.07 5.85
N MET A 221 -5.79 -4.26 6.88
CA MET A 221 -5.07 -4.70 8.07
C MET A 221 -5.86 -5.72 8.88
N SER A 222 -7.20 -5.65 8.86
CA SER A 222 -8.06 -6.66 9.48
C SER A 222 -7.82 -8.07 8.90
N GLN A 223 -7.50 -8.18 7.59
CA GLN A 223 -7.17 -9.46 6.95
C GLN A 223 -5.83 -10.03 7.45
N LEU A 224 -4.91 -9.14 7.82
CA LEU A 224 -3.54 -9.50 8.22
C LEU A 224 -3.40 -9.67 9.72
N GLU A 225 -4.42 -9.28 10.50
CA GLU A 225 -4.37 -9.24 11.96
C GLU A 225 -3.98 -10.59 12.56
N TYR A 226 -4.60 -11.68 12.10
CA TYR A 226 -4.27 -13.02 12.59
C TYR A 226 -2.79 -13.36 12.35
N SER A 227 -2.31 -13.20 11.11
CA SER A 227 -0.93 -13.51 10.74
C SER A 227 0.09 -12.68 11.52
N ILE A 228 -0.22 -11.39 11.77
CA ILE A 228 0.61 -10.50 12.59
C ILE A 228 0.61 -10.97 14.05
N LYS A 229 -0.57 -11.27 14.63
CA LYS A 229 -0.69 -11.72 16.02
C LYS A 229 0.01 -13.06 16.24
N ASP A 230 -0.17 -14.03 15.34
CA ASP A 230 0.47 -15.34 15.39
C ASP A 230 2.01 -15.21 15.37
N PHE A 231 2.53 -14.42 14.43
CA PHE A 231 3.97 -14.16 14.33
C PHE A 231 4.55 -13.54 15.61
N LEU A 232 3.83 -12.58 16.22
CA LEU A 232 4.25 -11.93 17.46
C LEU A 232 4.01 -12.77 18.73
N GLY A 233 3.39 -13.95 18.60
CA GLY A 233 3.01 -14.81 19.71
C GLY A 233 1.93 -14.21 20.62
N ILE A 234 1.05 -13.38 20.06
CA ILE A 234 -0.09 -12.77 20.75
C ILE A 234 -1.28 -13.71 20.62
N ARG A 235 -1.90 -14.09 21.75
CA ARG A 235 -3.09 -14.95 21.73
C ARG A 235 -4.23 -14.27 20.97
N VAL A 236 -4.75 -14.95 19.96
CA VAL A 236 -6.02 -14.64 19.32
C VAL A 236 -7.09 -15.31 20.18
N GLY A 237 -7.88 -14.50 20.88
CA GLY A 237 -8.99 -14.95 21.73
C GLY A 237 -10.28 -15.08 20.95
#